data_AF-A0A538C2X8-F1
#
_entry.id   AF-A0A538C2X8-F1
#
_cell.length_a   1.000
_cell.length_b   1.000
_cell.length_c   1.000
_cell.angle_alpha   90.00
_cell.angle_beta   90.00
_cell.angle_gamma   90.00
#
_symmetry.space_group_name_H-M   'P 1'
#
loop_
_entity.id
_entity.type
_entity.pdbx_description
1 polymer ?
#
loop_
_entity_poly.entity_id
_entity_poly.type
_entity_poly.pdbx_seq_one_letter_code
_entity_poly.pdbx_strand_id
1 'polypeptide(L)'
;MAPSPPYRPRSRQPRLVRLQGAAARRAHRLCPRGCRPRILALGALLAAALTATVPGGVASGSLEGRIASARAREGQLSAGIAADSRQIHGFGGRIEDLRARLHALELSLGVERAFLDSVRAQLASARERLASLKVTLARDRQVLIAQVVAAYESPPPDIATVILEAHGFADLIERVDEERAIARENAAATVRVGEARAAVGVQAAKLATLEASQARETEAVLVQRNEVAQLHLALVERQLQFTRARDHKSAELSGLRAHARSLERKLFALRARELAAAGNGLAYTGPVGAYSTTPEGAYGFFPAPGTNYSVGVEPTLAARLNTLGRALHLHLIGISGYRSPQHSVEVGGYANDPHTRGEASDTPGVEGVPEATLARFGLTRPFPGAAEADHIQLL
;
A
#
# COMPACT_ATOMS: atom_id res chain seq x y z
N MET A 1 -58.49 -57.84 -0.02
CA MET A 1 -57.36 -58.67 -0.52
C MET A 1 -56.14 -57.76 -0.58
N ALA A 2 -55.09 -58.10 0.16
CA ALA A 2 -53.95 -57.22 0.46
C ALA A 2 -53.11 -56.87 -0.78
N PRO A 3 -52.54 -55.65 -0.87
CA PRO A 3 -51.64 -55.28 -1.96
C PRO A 3 -50.23 -55.84 -1.74
N SER A 4 -49.72 -56.51 -2.78
CA SER A 4 -48.34 -56.99 -2.88
C SER A 4 -47.33 -55.83 -2.86
N PRO A 5 -46.14 -55.99 -2.23
CA PRO A 5 -45.14 -54.92 -2.19
C PRO A 5 -44.37 -54.80 -3.52
N PRO A 6 -43.85 -53.61 -3.86
CA PRO A 6 -43.12 -53.39 -5.10
C PRO A 6 -41.69 -53.93 -5.06
N TYR A 7 -41.31 -54.51 -6.20
CA TYR A 7 -39.99 -55.01 -6.58
C TYR A 7 -38.90 -53.92 -6.48
N ARG A 8 -37.89 -54.16 -5.63
CA ARG A 8 -36.67 -53.32 -5.54
C ARG A 8 -35.64 -53.75 -6.60
N PRO A 9 -35.12 -52.84 -7.44
CA PRO A 9 -34.00 -53.17 -8.32
C PRO A 9 -32.69 -53.32 -7.52
N ARG A 10 -31.94 -54.37 -7.86
CA ARG A 10 -30.61 -54.68 -7.33
C ARG A 10 -29.65 -53.50 -7.54
N SER A 11 -29.19 -52.91 -6.44
CA SER A 11 -28.07 -51.98 -6.40
C SER A 11 -26.80 -52.66 -6.94
N ARG A 12 -26.31 -52.21 -8.10
CA ARG A 12 -24.92 -52.46 -8.52
C ARG A 12 -24.01 -51.74 -7.54
N GLN A 13 -23.31 -52.52 -6.72
CA GLN A 13 -22.22 -52.03 -5.90
C GLN A 13 -21.13 -51.41 -6.78
N PRO A 14 -20.60 -50.22 -6.45
CA PRO A 14 -19.35 -49.76 -7.04
C PRO A 14 -18.22 -50.65 -6.53
N ARG A 15 -17.44 -51.22 -7.47
CA ARG A 15 -16.15 -51.85 -7.20
C ARG A 15 -15.26 -50.84 -6.49
N LEU A 16 -15.05 -51.05 -5.19
CA LEU A 16 -13.98 -50.43 -4.42
C LEU A 16 -12.65 -50.84 -5.05
N VAL A 17 -12.03 -49.90 -5.77
CA VAL A 17 -10.62 -49.96 -6.10
C VAL A 17 -9.85 -49.88 -4.78
N ARG A 18 -9.31 -51.03 -4.40
CA ARG A 18 -8.46 -51.23 -3.24
C ARG A 18 -7.10 -50.57 -3.53
N LEU A 19 -6.97 -49.28 -3.24
CA LEU A 19 -5.66 -48.65 -3.02
C LEU A 19 -5.21 -49.00 -1.60
N GLN A 20 -4.58 -50.17 -1.48
CA GLN A 20 -3.72 -50.50 -0.36
C GLN A 20 -2.31 -49.94 -0.64
N GLY A 21 -1.76 -49.24 0.35
CA GLY A 21 -0.36 -48.80 0.40
C GLY A 21 -0.20 -47.32 0.01
N ALA A 22 0.30 -46.42 0.84
CA ALA A 22 0.84 -46.54 2.17
C ALA A 22 0.60 -45.21 2.91
N ALA A 23 0.00 -45.32 4.09
CA ALA A 23 0.06 -44.26 5.09
C ALA A 23 1.50 -44.20 5.61
N ALA A 24 2.35 -43.41 4.96
CA ALA A 24 3.62 -42.99 5.55
C ALA A 24 3.33 -41.86 6.55
N ARG A 25 2.81 -42.24 7.70
CA ARG A 25 2.95 -41.47 8.94
C ARG A 25 4.45 -41.34 9.20
N ARG A 26 5.08 -40.23 8.83
CA ARG A 26 6.34 -39.81 9.45
C ARG A 26 6.02 -38.95 10.67
N ALA A 27 5.57 -39.65 11.71
CA ALA A 27 5.75 -39.23 13.07
C ALA A 27 7.22 -39.49 13.43
N HIS A 28 8.11 -38.51 13.19
CA HIS A 28 9.33 -38.42 13.98
C HIS A 28 9.00 -37.63 15.25
N ARG A 29 8.60 -38.42 16.24
CA ARG A 29 8.72 -38.11 17.65
C ARG A 29 10.21 -37.98 18.01
N LEU A 30 10.46 -37.05 18.94
CA LEU A 30 11.58 -37.00 19.89
C LEU A 30 12.92 -36.45 19.36
N CYS A 31 13.10 -35.14 19.50
CA CYS A 31 13.99 -34.64 20.57
C CYS A 31 13.66 -33.17 20.92
N PRO A 32 12.90 -32.90 21.99
CA PRO A 32 12.93 -31.62 22.67
C PRO A 32 13.85 -31.78 23.89
N ARG A 33 15.16 -31.59 23.68
CA ARG A 33 16.12 -31.47 24.79
C ARG A 33 17.01 -30.27 24.52
N GLY A 34 16.61 -29.18 25.16
CA GLY A 34 17.29 -27.89 25.12
C GLY A 34 16.55 -26.89 26.00
N CYS A 35 16.12 -27.33 27.19
CA CYS A 35 15.67 -26.46 28.27
C CYS A 35 16.73 -25.40 28.55
N ARG A 36 16.43 -24.11 28.28
CA ARG A 36 16.74 -22.98 29.18
C ARG A 36 15.82 -21.79 28.85
N PRO A 37 14.80 -21.49 29.67
CA PRO A 37 14.27 -20.14 29.73
C PRO A 37 15.28 -19.31 30.52
N ARG A 38 16.06 -18.46 29.84
CA ARG A 38 16.78 -17.39 30.52
C ARG A 38 15.81 -16.24 30.74
N ILE A 39 14.96 -16.38 31.76
CA ILE A 39 14.55 -15.22 32.55
C ILE A 39 15.73 -14.94 33.46
N LEU A 40 16.34 -13.78 33.31
CA LEU A 40 16.88 -12.96 34.40
C LEU A 40 17.37 -11.65 33.80
N ALA A 41 16.76 -10.58 34.32
CA ALA A 41 17.18 -9.19 34.26
C ALA A 41 18.69 -8.99 34.00
N LEU A 42 19.03 -8.30 32.91
CA LEU A 42 20.05 -7.26 32.95
C LEU A 42 19.25 -5.96 33.17
N GLY A 43 19.09 -5.47 34.39
CA GLY A 43 20.18 -5.22 35.33
C GLY A 43 20.75 -3.86 34.97
N ALA A 44 20.10 -2.82 35.48
CA ALA A 44 20.64 -1.48 35.53
C ALA A 44 22.08 -1.54 36.07
N LEU A 45 23.05 -1.29 35.20
CA LEU A 45 24.46 -1.20 35.56
C LEU A 45 25.08 -0.09 34.72
N LEU A 46 24.86 1.14 35.19
CA LEU A 46 25.85 2.22 35.22
C LEU A 46 25.31 3.32 36.16
N ALA A 47 25.05 2.90 37.41
CA ALA A 47 25.12 3.77 38.57
C ALA A 47 26.25 3.23 39.44
N ALA A 48 27.05 4.14 40.00
CA ALA A 48 28.27 3.93 40.77
C ALA A 48 29.56 3.60 39.98
N ALA A 49 30.16 4.64 39.40
CA ALA A 49 31.59 4.84 39.53
C ALA A 49 31.84 6.25 40.08
N LEU A 50 32.14 6.26 41.38
CA LEU A 50 32.94 7.21 42.14
C LEU A 50 32.66 8.71 41.96
N THR A 51 32.16 9.27 43.06
CA THR A 51 32.66 10.52 43.64
C THR A 51 34.19 10.53 43.68
N ALA A 52 34.80 10.96 42.58
CA ALA A 52 36.08 11.64 42.61
C ALA A 52 35.76 13.10 42.31
N THR A 53 35.82 13.95 43.34
CA THR A 53 35.97 15.40 43.14
C THR A 53 37.34 15.63 42.53
N VAL A 54 37.42 15.44 41.21
CA VAL A 54 38.49 15.96 40.39
C VAL A 54 37.94 17.27 39.81
N PRO A 55 38.57 18.44 40.03
CA PRO A 55 38.29 19.60 39.22
C PRO A 55 38.94 19.33 37.85
N GLY A 56 38.28 18.53 37.03
CA GLY A 56 38.77 18.11 35.72
C GLY A 56 37.75 18.49 34.68
N GLY A 57 38.04 19.55 33.91
CA GLY A 57 37.21 19.98 32.79
C GLY A 57 36.89 18.79 31.89
N VAL A 58 35.63 18.68 31.48
CA VAL A 58 35.25 17.76 30.41
C VAL A 58 36.02 18.22 29.19
N ALA A 59 37.13 17.54 28.88
CA ALA A 59 38.05 18.01 27.86
C ALA A 59 37.30 18.12 26.54
N SER A 60 37.40 19.31 25.93
CA SER A 60 37.34 19.59 24.49
C SER A 60 36.91 18.35 23.72
N GLY A 61 37.95 17.60 23.31
CA GLY A 61 37.92 16.44 22.41
C GLY A 61 36.92 15.32 22.72
N SER A 62 36.45 15.16 23.96
CA SER A 62 35.41 14.19 24.27
C SER A 62 34.03 14.60 23.72
N LEU A 63 33.76 15.90 23.60
CA LEU A 63 32.53 16.43 23.01
C LEU A 63 32.58 16.36 21.49
N GLU A 64 33.68 16.74 20.84
CA GLU A 64 33.82 16.61 19.38
C GLU A 64 33.69 15.15 18.95
N GLY A 65 34.28 14.22 19.69
CA GLY A 65 34.13 12.78 19.42
C GLY A 65 32.67 12.33 19.47
N ARG A 66 31.88 12.83 20.44
CA ARG A 66 30.43 12.54 20.54
C ARG A 66 29.63 13.18 19.40
N ILE A 67 29.99 14.40 18.98
CA ILE A 67 29.36 15.09 17.84
C ILE A 67 29.65 14.32 16.54
N ALA A 68 30.90 13.90 16.31
CA ALA A 68 31.27 13.11 15.16
C ALA A 68 30.52 11.76 15.11
N SER A 69 30.40 11.08 16.26
CA SER A 69 29.60 9.85 16.39
C SER A 69 28.11 10.07 16.13
N ALA A 70 27.56 11.21 16.57
CA ALA A 70 26.18 11.58 16.26
C ALA A 70 25.99 11.80 14.75
N ARG A 71 26.87 12.57 14.09
CA ARG A 71 26.83 12.80 12.64
C ARG A 71 26.91 11.50 11.83
N ALA A 72 27.78 10.57 12.23
CA ALA A 72 27.86 9.25 11.59
C ALA A 72 26.54 8.47 11.71
N ARG A 73 25.91 8.45 12.89
CA ARG A 73 24.58 7.83 13.09
C ARG A 73 23.48 8.53 12.30
N GLU A 74 23.51 9.85 12.18
CA GLU A 74 22.55 10.61 11.35
C GLU A 74 22.63 10.19 9.88
N GLY A 75 23.84 10.02 9.35
CA GLY A 75 24.06 9.52 7.99
C GLY A 75 23.49 8.11 7.79
N GLN A 76 23.71 7.20 8.76
CA GLN A 76 23.16 5.84 8.72
C GLN A 76 21.62 5.83 8.74
N LEU A 77 21.00 6.62 9.64
CA LEU A 77 19.54 6.73 9.72
C LEU A 77 18.95 7.33 8.44
N SER A 78 19.58 8.36 7.89
CA SER A 78 19.15 9.00 6.64
C SER A 78 19.21 8.02 5.46
N ALA A 79 20.29 7.25 5.35
CA ALA A 79 20.42 6.19 4.34
C ALA A 79 19.35 5.10 4.50
N GLY A 80 19.05 4.70 5.74
CA GLY A 80 17.97 3.76 6.07
C GLY A 80 16.58 4.28 5.69
N ILE A 81 16.27 5.54 5.99
CA ILE A 81 15.02 6.21 5.59
C ILE A 81 14.88 6.25 4.06
N ALA A 82 15.96 6.56 3.35
CA ALA A 82 15.97 6.56 1.89
C ALA A 82 15.74 5.15 1.32
N ALA A 83 16.33 4.12 1.93
CA ALA A 83 16.12 2.73 1.54
C ALA A 83 14.66 2.28 1.75
N ASP A 84 14.08 2.55 2.92
CA ASP A 84 12.67 2.23 3.21
C ASP A 84 11.72 2.98 2.28
N SER A 85 12.01 4.25 1.99
CA SER A 85 11.21 5.06 1.04
C SER A 85 11.21 4.46 -0.36
N ARG A 86 12.37 3.99 -0.85
CA ARG A 86 12.45 3.26 -2.14
C ARG A 86 11.62 1.97 -2.12
N GLN A 87 11.63 1.21 -1.02
CA GLN A 87 10.79 0.02 -0.89
C GLN A 87 9.30 0.38 -0.93
N ILE A 88 8.87 1.41 -0.19
CA ILE A 88 7.49 1.89 -0.17
C ILE A 88 7.02 2.28 -1.58
N HIS A 89 7.84 3.04 -2.33
CA HIS A 89 7.53 3.40 -3.72
C HIS A 89 7.44 2.17 -4.63
N GLY A 90 8.36 1.20 -4.47
CA GLY A 90 8.32 -0.06 -5.22
C GLY A 90 7.10 -0.93 -4.92
N PHE A 91 6.47 -0.80 -3.73
CA PHE A 91 5.17 -1.42 -3.46
C PHE A 91 4.02 -0.66 -4.11
N GLY A 92 4.08 0.67 -4.17
CA GLY A 92 3.02 1.50 -4.77
C GLY A 92 2.65 1.07 -6.18
N GLY A 93 3.62 0.93 -7.08
CA GLY A 93 3.36 0.47 -8.46
C GLY A 93 2.72 -0.92 -8.53
N ARG A 94 3.26 -1.89 -7.78
CA ARG A 94 2.72 -3.28 -7.74
C ARG A 94 1.31 -3.34 -7.16
N ILE A 95 0.99 -2.50 -6.19
CA ILE A 95 -0.34 -2.40 -5.59
C ILE A 95 -1.35 -1.87 -6.63
N GLU A 96 -0.98 -0.86 -7.41
CA GLU A 96 -1.83 -0.33 -8.48
C GLU A 96 -2.05 -1.37 -9.60
N ASP A 97 -1.01 -2.09 -10.01
CA ASP A 97 -1.15 -3.17 -11.00
C ASP A 97 -2.12 -4.27 -10.54
N LEU A 98 -2.03 -4.67 -9.26
CA LEU A 98 -2.95 -5.65 -8.69
C LEU A 98 -4.38 -5.11 -8.55
N ARG A 99 -4.56 -3.82 -8.24
CA ARG A 99 -5.87 -3.16 -8.22
C ARG A 99 -6.51 -3.16 -9.61
N ALA A 100 -5.76 -2.81 -10.65
CA ALA A 100 -6.23 -2.84 -12.02
C ALA A 100 -6.62 -4.27 -12.44
N ARG A 101 -5.79 -5.26 -12.09
CA ARG A 101 -6.09 -6.67 -12.36
C ARG A 101 -7.33 -7.17 -11.61
N LEU A 102 -7.52 -6.78 -10.34
CA LEU A 102 -8.71 -7.11 -9.56
C LEU A 102 -9.97 -6.56 -10.21
N HIS A 103 -9.95 -5.28 -10.60
CA HIS A 103 -11.08 -4.66 -11.28
C HIS A 103 -11.43 -5.37 -12.59
N ALA A 104 -10.43 -5.73 -13.40
CA ALA A 104 -10.66 -6.49 -14.62
C ALA A 104 -11.28 -7.88 -14.35
N LEU A 105 -10.82 -8.59 -13.31
CA LEU A 105 -11.39 -9.88 -12.91
C LEU A 105 -12.82 -9.74 -12.38
N GLU A 106 -13.13 -8.67 -11.65
CA GLU A 106 -14.48 -8.41 -11.15
C GLU A 106 -15.46 -8.11 -12.28
N LEU A 107 -15.02 -7.36 -13.30
CA LEU A 107 -15.80 -7.15 -14.52
C LEU A 107 -16.04 -8.48 -15.27
N SER A 108 -15.00 -9.29 -15.49
CA SER A 108 -15.13 -10.61 -16.15
C SER A 108 -16.11 -11.51 -15.39
N LEU A 109 -15.96 -11.58 -14.08
CA LEU A 109 -16.83 -12.36 -13.20
C LEU A 109 -18.28 -11.89 -13.26
N GLY A 110 -18.53 -10.58 -13.37
CA GLY A 110 -19.86 -10.01 -13.58
C GLY A 110 -20.50 -10.48 -14.88
N VAL A 111 -19.75 -10.43 -16.00
CA VAL A 111 -20.22 -10.89 -17.32
C VAL A 111 -20.51 -12.39 -17.31
N GLU A 112 -19.59 -13.19 -16.76
CA GLU A 112 -19.73 -14.64 -16.69
C GLU A 112 -20.93 -15.08 -15.84
N ARG A 113 -21.17 -14.42 -14.71
CA ARG A 113 -22.35 -14.67 -13.86
C ARG A 113 -23.65 -14.35 -14.59
N ALA A 114 -23.71 -13.20 -15.27
CA ALA A 114 -24.89 -12.83 -16.06
C ALA A 114 -25.17 -13.85 -17.18
N PHE A 115 -24.12 -14.34 -17.84
CA PHE A 115 -24.26 -15.38 -18.86
C PHE A 115 -24.72 -16.72 -18.26
N LEU A 116 -24.13 -17.13 -17.12
CA LEU A 116 -24.55 -18.35 -16.41
C LEU A 116 -26.02 -18.29 -15.98
N ASP A 117 -26.49 -17.15 -15.48
CA ASP A 117 -27.88 -16.94 -15.10
C ASP A 117 -28.83 -17.02 -16.30
N SER A 118 -28.43 -16.47 -17.45
CA SER A 118 -29.18 -16.62 -18.71
C SER A 118 -29.29 -18.08 -19.15
N VAL A 119 -28.19 -18.85 -19.10
CA VAL A 119 -28.20 -20.27 -19.46
C VAL A 119 -29.07 -21.08 -18.49
N ARG A 120 -29.03 -20.77 -17.19
CA ARG A 120 -29.89 -21.39 -16.18
C ARG A 120 -31.38 -21.12 -16.42
N ALA A 121 -31.73 -19.89 -16.77
CA ALA A 121 -33.10 -19.52 -17.12
C ALA A 121 -33.59 -20.28 -18.37
N GLN A 122 -32.76 -20.36 -19.42
CA GLN A 122 -33.07 -21.14 -20.63
C GLN A 122 -33.25 -22.64 -20.31
N LEU A 123 -32.39 -23.20 -19.45
CA LEU A 123 -32.48 -24.59 -19.02
C LEU A 123 -33.77 -24.87 -18.24
N ALA A 124 -34.16 -23.95 -17.34
CA ALA A 124 -35.40 -24.06 -16.59
C ALA A 124 -36.62 -24.06 -17.53
N SER A 125 -36.69 -23.11 -18.46
CA SER A 125 -37.77 -23.04 -19.46
C SER A 125 -37.81 -24.29 -20.37
N ALA A 126 -36.66 -24.80 -20.81
CA ALA A 126 -36.60 -26.03 -21.61
C ALA A 126 -37.10 -27.25 -20.82
N ARG A 127 -36.80 -27.33 -19.52
CA ARG A 127 -37.28 -28.40 -18.62
C ARG A 127 -38.80 -28.33 -18.40
N GLU A 128 -39.35 -27.13 -18.20
CA GLU A 128 -40.80 -26.92 -18.09
C GLU A 128 -41.53 -27.31 -19.37
N ARG A 129 -41.05 -26.86 -20.53
CA ARG A 129 -41.60 -27.24 -21.84
C ARG A 129 -41.54 -28.75 -22.05
N LEU A 130 -40.43 -29.40 -21.67
CA LEU A 130 -40.30 -30.84 -21.75
C LEU A 130 -41.31 -31.58 -20.87
N ALA A 131 -41.57 -31.07 -19.66
CA ALA A 131 -42.57 -31.63 -18.75
C ALA A 131 -43.98 -31.51 -19.35
N SER A 132 -44.33 -30.32 -19.87
CA SER A 132 -45.61 -30.09 -20.55
C SER A 132 -45.80 -31.03 -21.76
N LEU A 133 -44.81 -31.13 -22.65
CA LEU A 133 -44.85 -32.02 -23.81
C LEU A 133 -45.00 -33.51 -23.42
N LYS A 134 -44.41 -33.94 -22.29
CA LYS A 134 -44.61 -35.31 -21.78
C LYS A 134 -46.05 -35.56 -21.36
N VAL A 135 -46.68 -34.60 -20.68
CA VAL A 135 -48.08 -34.70 -20.25
C VAL A 135 -49.01 -34.71 -21.46
N THR A 136 -48.82 -33.79 -22.41
CA THR A 136 -49.60 -33.73 -23.66
C THR A 136 -49.47 -35.02 -24.44
N LEU A 137 -48.24 -35.53 -24.65
CA LEU A 137 -48.03 -36.79 -25.36
C LEU A 137 -48.72 -37.98 -24.69
N ALA A 138 -48.74 -38.03 -23.35
CA ALA A 138 -49.42 -39.09 -22.63
C ALA A 138 -50.94 -39.02 -22.83
N ARG A 139 -51.52 -37.82 -22.80
CA ARG A 139 -52.94 -37.58 -23.07
C ARG A 139 -53.31 -37.93 -24.51
N ASP A 140 -52.55 -37.43 -25.48
CA ASP A 140 -52.82 -37.66 -26.91
C ASP A 140 -52.80 -39.15 -27.24
N ARG A 141 -51.87 -39.91 -26.64
CA ARG A 141 -51.82 -41.37 -26.77
C ARG A 141 -53.06 -42.07 -26.19
N GLN A 142 -53.57 -41.62 -25.04
CA GLN A 142 -54.79 -42.18 -24.46
C GLN A 142 -56.01 -41.93 -25.36
N VAL A 143 -56.13 -40.71 -25.91
CA VAL A 143 -57.20 -40.36 -26.85
C VAL A 143 -57.09 -41.22 -28.11
N LEU A 144 -55.89 -41.38 -28.68
CA LEU A 144 -55.67 -42.19 -29.87
C LEU A 144 -56.03 -43.67 -29.64
N ILE A 145 -55.69 -44.24 -28.48
CA ILE A 145 -56.09 -45.61 -28.11
C ILE A 145 -57.60 -45.73 -28.01
N ALA A 146 -58.27 -44.78 -27.34
CA ALA A 146 -59.72 -44.78 -27.21
C ALA A 146 -60.42 -44.68 -28.58
N GLN A 147 -59.90 -43.87 -29.50
CA GLN A 147 -60.40 -43.76 -30.87
C GLN A 147 -60.23 -45.06 -31.66
N VAL A 148 -59.08 -45.73 -31.54
CA VAL A 148 -58.83 -47.01 -32.21
C VAL A 148 -59.76 -48.11 -31.67
N VAL A 149 -59.97 -48.17 -30.35
CA VAL A 149 -60.91 -49.12 -29.74
C VAL A 149 -62.34 -48.84 -30.17
N ALA A 150 -62.79 -47.58 -30.10
CA ALA A 150 -64.15 -47.21 -30.52
C ALA A 150 -64.41 -47.52 -32.00
N ALA A 151 -63.42 -47.32 -32.87
CA ALA A 151 -63.50 -47.69 -34.28
C ALA A 151 -63.58 -49.21 -34.51
N TYR A 152 -62.99 -50.02 -33.61
CA TYR A 152 -63.06 -51.49 -33.66
C TYR A 152 -64.38 -52.03 -33.09
N GLU A 153 -64.91 -51.41 -32.04
CA GLU A 153 -66.10 -51.87 -31.32
C GLU A 153 -67.42 -51.40 -31.95
N SER A 154 -67.39 -50.40 -32.84
CA SER A 154 -68.59 -49.90 -33.52
C SER A 154 -69.04 -50.85 -34.64
N PRO A 155 -70.21 -51.52 -34.52
CA PRO A 155 -70.72 -52.40 -35.57
C PRO A 155 -71.07 -51.59 -36.83
N PRO A 156 -70.89 -52.15 -38.05
CA PRO A 156 -71.34 -51.49 -39.26
C PRO A 156 -72.86 -51.26 -39.20
N PRO A 157 -73.37 -50.14 -39.74
CA PRO A 157 -74.78 -49.81 -39.68
C PRO A 157 -75.64 -50.85 -40.41
N ASP A 158 -76.84 -51.09 -39.89
CA ASP A 158 -77.78 -52.07 -40.45
C ASP A 158 -78.25 -51.63 -41.86
N ILE A 159 -78.04 -52.51 -42.83
CA ILE A 159 -78.26 -52.28 -44.26
C ILE A 159 -79.75 -51.96 -44.54
N ALA A 160 -80.67 -52.49 -43.73
CA ALA A 160 -82.10 -52.19 -43.84
C ALA A 160 -82.45 -50.73 -43.49
N THR A 161 -81.65 -50.10 -42.61
CA THR A 161 -81.86 -48.70 -42.17
C THR A 161 -81.32 -47.70 -43.20
N VAL A 162 -80.20 -48.03 -43.86
CA VAL A 162 -79.55 -47.16 -44.86
C VAL A 162 -80.33 -47.13 -46.20
N ILE A 163 -81.10 -48.17 -46.53
CA ILE A 163 -81.89 -48.27 -47.77
C ILE A 163 -83.18 -47.44 -47.72
N LEU A 164 -83.72 -47.11 -46.54
CA LEU A 164 -84.99 -46.40 -46.39
C LEU A 164 -84.87 -44.87 -46.55
N GLU A 165 -83.65 -44.32 -46.50
CA GLU A 165 -83.37 -42.88 -46.59
C GLU A 165 -82.78 -42.49 -47.95
N ALA A 166 -83.36 -41.48 -48.60
CA ALA A 166 -82.99 -41.08 -49.97
C ALA A 166 -81.53 -40.62 -50.13
N HIS A 167 -80.80 -40.33 -49.04
CA HIS A 167 -79.41 -39.85 -49.03
C HIS A 167 -78.48 -40.72 -48.13
N GLY A 168 -79.00 -41.79 -47.51
CA GLY A 168 -78.35 -42.46 -46.37
C GLY A 168 -76.98 -43.11 -46.64
N PHE A 169 -76.73 -43.61 -47.86
CA PHE A 169 -75.42 -44.20 -48.20
C PHE A 169 -74.32 -43.15 -48.42
N ALA A 170 -74.66 -41.99 -48.99
CA ALA A 170 -73.69 -40.93 -49.27
C ALA A 170 -73.23 -40.26 -47.96
N ASP A 171 -74.18 -39.89 -47.10
CA ASP A 171 -73.92 -39.27 -45.79
C ASP A 171 -73.12 -40.19 -44.86
N LEU A 172 -73.37 -41.50 -44.92
CA LEU A 172 -72.61 -42.49 -44.14
C LEU A 172 -71.14 -42.59 -44.60
N ILE A 173 -70.91 -42.62 -45.91
CA ILE A 173 -69.55 -42.67 -46.46
C ILE A 173 -68.79 -41.39 -46.09
N GLU A 174 -69.43 -40.23 -46.24
CA GLU A 174 -68.85 -38.94 -45.87
C GLU A 174 -68.46 -38.90 -44.39
N ARG A 175 -69.35 -39.34 -43.50
CA ARG A 175 -69.07 -39.39 -42.06
C ARG A 175 -67.94 -40.33 -41.67
N VAL A 176 -67.87 -41.52 -42.29
CA VAL A 176 -66.76 -42.46 -42.06
C VAL A 176 -65.43 -41.90 -42.56
N ASP A 177 -65.44 -41.20 -43.70
CA ASP A 177 -64.24 -40.57 -44.24
C ASP A 177 -63.79 -39.37 -43.42
N GLU A 178 -64.72 -38.56 -42.88
CA GLU A 178 -64.45 -37.50 -41.92
C GLU A 178 -63.81 -38.04 -40.63
N GLU A 179 -64.37 -39.08 -40.02
CA GLU A 179 -63.82 -39.69 -38.81
C GLU A 179 -62.42 -40.27 -39.05
N ARG A 180 -62.20 -40.93 -40.20
CA ARG A 180 -60.87 -41.41 -40.60
C ARG A 180 -59.88 -40.26 -40.82
N ALA A 181 -60.33 -39.15 -41.38
CA ALA A 181 -59.49 -37.97 -41.55
C ALA A 181 -59.07 -37.39 -40.18
N ILE A 182 -60.01 -37.25 -39.24
CA ILE A 182 -59.73 -36.79 -37.86
C ILE A 182 -58.75 -37.73 -37.15
N ALA A 183 -58.94 -39.05 -37.25
CA ALA A 183 -58.04 -40.03 -36.64
C ALA A 183 -56.60 -39.94 -37.20
N ARG A 184 -56.46 -39.77 -38.52
CA ARG A 184 -55.16 -39.55 -39.17
C ARG A 184 -54.50 -38.25 -38.69
N GLU A 185 -55.26 -37.17 -38.56
CA GLU A 185 -54.73 -35.88 -38.08
C GLU A 185 -54.30 -35.98 -36.61
N ASN A 186 -55.07 -36.65 -35.74
CA ASN A 186 -54.71 -36.87 -34.34
C ASN A 186 -53.43 -37.71 -34.19
N ALA A 187 -53.30 -38.76 -35.01
CA ALA A 187 -52.08 -39.58 -35.06
C ALA A 187 -50.87 -38.73 -35.48
N ALA A 188 -51.03 -37.91 -36.54
CA ALA A 188 -49.98 -37.00 -36.98
C ALA A 188 -49.61 -35.96 -35.90
N ALA A 189 -50.59 -35.37 -35.22
CA ALA A 189 -50.37 -34.45 -34.10
C ALA A 189 -49.59 -35.11 -32.97
N THR A 190 -49.94 -36.34 -32.59
CA THR A 190 -49.24 -37.13 -31.55
C THR A 190 -47.77 -37.36 -31.93
N VAL A 191 -47.49 -37.68 -33.20
CA VAL A 191 -46.12 -37.83 -33.71
C VAL A 191 -45.35 -36.52 -33.60
N ARG A 192 -45.92 -35.40 -34.06
CA ARG A 192 -45.31 -34.06 -33.96
C ARG A 192 -44.99 -33.67 -32.51
N VAL A 193 -45.88 -33.97 -31.55
CA VAL A 193 -45.62 -33.74 -30.11
C VAL A 193 -44.47 -34.64 -29.62
N GLY A 194 -44.42 -35.89 -30.08
CA GLY A 194 -43.32 -36.82 -29.80
C GLY A 194 -41.96 -36.32 -30.29
N GLU A 195 -41.91 -35.80 -31.50
CA GLU A 195 -40.71 -35.19 -32.09
C GLU A 195 -40.30 -33.91 -31.35
N ALA A 196 -41.26 -33.03 -31.04
CA ALA A 196 -41.01 -31.83 -30.25
C ALA A 196 -40.46 -32.18 -28.86
N ARG A 197 -40.99 -33.22 -28.20
CA ARG A 197 -40.46 -33.72 -26.92
C ARG A 197 -39.01 -34.18 -27.07
N ALA A 198 -38.69 -34.93 -28.11
CA ALA A 198 -37.34 -35.41 -28.37
C ALA A 198 -36.36 -34.23 -28.60
N ALA A 199 -36.75 -33.27 -29.45
CA ALA A 199 -35.96 -32.08 -29.75
C ALA A 199 -35.69 -31.23 -28.50
N VAL A 200 -36.72 -30.94 -27.70
CA VAL A 200 -36.56 -30.18 -26.44
C VAL A 200 -35.72 -30.97 -25.42
N GLY A 201 -35.83 -32.30 -25.40
CA GLY A 201 -34.98 -33.17 -24.58
C GLY A 201 -33.49 -33.01 -24.92
N VAL A 202 -33.14 -33.01 -26.21
CA VAL A 202 -31.77 -32.77 -26.68
C VAL A 202 -31.31 -31.35 -26.34
N GLN A 203 -32.17 -30.33 -26.52
CA GLN A 203 -31.85 -28.95 -26.17
C GLN A 203 -31.56 -28.80 -24.66
N ALA A 204 -32.41 -29.37 -23.79
CA ALA A 204 -32.22 -29.33 -22.35
C ALA A 204 -30.91 -30.02 -21.92
N ALA A 205 -30.54 -31.14 -22.56
CA ALA A 205 -29.27 -31.81 -22.30
C ALA A 205 -28.06 -30.94 -22.70
N LYS A 206 -28.12 -30.28 -23.88
CA LYS A 206 -27.08 -29.35 -24.32
C LYS A 206 -26.92 -28.17 -23.36
N LEU A 207 -28.03 -27.56 -22.94
CA LEU A 207 -28.05 -26.46 -21.98
C LEU A 207 -27.50 -26.88 -20.61
N ALA A 208 -27.80 -28.09 -20.13
CA ALA A 208 -27.25 -28.60 -18.88
C ALA A 208 -25.72 -28.78 -18.93
N THR A 209 -25.18 -29.27 -20.06
CA THR A 209 -23.74 -29.35 -20.26
C THR A 209 -23.09 -27.97 -20.29
N LEU A 210 -23.72 -27.00 -20.97
CA LEU A 210 -23.23 -25.62 -21.04
C LEU A 210 -23.25 -24.94 -19.67
N GLU A 211 -24.33 -25.11 -18.90
CA GLU A 211 -24.44 -24.59 -17.52
C GLU A 211 -23.32 -25.13 -16.64
N ALA A 212 -23.07 -26.44 -16.69
CA ALA A 212 -22.02 -27.07 -15.89
C ALA A 212 -20.61 -26.60 -16.30
N SER A 213 -20.37 -26.33 -17.59
CA SER A 213 -19.11 -25.75 -18.07
C SER A 213 -18.94 -24.32 -17.58
N GLN A 214 -19.94 -23.45 -17.75
CA GLN A 214 -19.84 -22.07 -17.25
C GLN A 214 -19.72 -21.99 -15.75
N ALA A 215 -20.44 -22.80 -14.99
CA ALA A 215 -20.30 -22.80 -13.54
C ALA A 215 -18.85 -23.09 -13.10
N ARG A 216 -18.14 -23.98 -13.80
CA ARG A 216 -16.72 -24.27 -13.53
C ARG A 216 -15.81 -23.11 -13.92
N GLU A 217 -16.05 -22.48 -15.07
CA GLU A 217 -15.27 -21.31 -15.53
C GLU A 217 -15.44 -20.12 -14.58
N THR A 218 -16.69 -19.78 -14.22
CA THR A 218 -17.01 -18.71 -13.27
C THR A 218 -16.36 -18.95 -11.90
N GLU A 219 -16.34 -20.20 -11.43
CA GLU A 219 -15.67 -20.55 -10.18
C GLU A 219 -14.14 -20.38 -10.29
N ALA A 220 -13.53 -20.78 -11.41
CA ALA A 220 -12.09 -20.60 -11.62
C ALA A 220 -11.70 -19.11 -11.62
N VAL A 221 -12.51 -18.24 -12.24
CA VAL A 221 -12.30 -16.79 -12.23
C VAL A 221 -12.48 -16.22 -10.83
N LEU A 222 -13.45 -16.71 -10.05
CA LEU A 222 -13.63 -16.32 -8.66
C LEU A 222 -12.41 -16.69 -7.80
N VAL A 223 -11.86 -17.90 -7.96
CA VAL A 223 -10.63 -18.34 -7.28
C VAL A 223 -9.47 -17.41 -7.64
N GLN A 224 -9.25 -17.15 -8.94
CA GLN A 224 -8.20 -16.24 -9.39
C GLN A 224 -8.37 -14.83 -8.80
N ARG A 225 -9.60 -14.30 -8.76
CA ARG A 225 -9.88 -13.00 -8.13
C ARG A 225 -9.46 -13.00 -6.66
N ASN A 226 -9.84 -14.03 -5.92
CA ASN A 226 -9.53 -14.14 -4.49
C ASN A 226 -8.02 -14.26 -4.24
N GLU A 227 -7.28 -15.00 -5.07
CA GLU A 227 -5.82 -15.09 -5.01
C GLU A 227 -5.16 -13.73 -5.22
N VAL A 228 -5.58 -12.98 -6.25
CA VAL A 228 -5.05 -11.63 -6.52
C VAL A 228 -5.40 -10.68 -5.36
N ALA A 229 -6.58 -10.82 -4.74
CA ALA A 229 -6.99 -10.01 -3.60
C ALA A 229 -6.13 -10.29 -2.37
N GLN A 230 -5.79 -11.56 -2.12
CA GLN A 230 -4.88 -11.94 -1.03
C GLN A 230 -3.46 -11.42 -1.26
N LEU A 231 -2.95 -11.49 -2.49
CA LEU A 231 -1.66 -10.91 -2.85
C LEU A 231 -1.64 -9.39 -2.65
N HIS A 232 -2.71 -8.70 -3.02
CA HIS A 232 -2.87 -7.27 -2.80
C HIS A 232 -2.79 -6.92 -1.31
N LEU A 233 -3.55 -7.62 -0.46
CA LEU A 233 -3.52 -7.42 0.99
C LEU A 233 -2.11 -7.66 1.57
N ALA A 234 -1.44 -8.75 1.18
CA ALA A 234 -0.10 -9.06 1.65
C ALA A 234 0.93 -7.96 1.28
N LEU A 235 0.81 -7.37 0.08
CA LEU A 235 1.67 -6.27 -0.36
C LEU A 235 1.40 -4.97 0.41
N VAL A 236 0.13 -4.66 0.68
CA VAL A 236 -0.25 -3.50 1.50
C VAL A 236 0.28 -3.66 2.93
N GLU A 237 0.13 -4.83 3.54
CA GLU A 237 0.69 -5.12 4.87
C GLU A 237 2.21 -4.97 4.90
N ARG A 238 2.90 -5.47 3.86
CA ARG A 238 4.35 -5.32 3.74
C ARG A 238 4.76 -3.85 3.60
N GLN A 239 4.05 -3.06 2.79
CA GLN A 239 4.29 -1.63 2.65
C GLN A 239 4.11 -0.88 3.98
N LEU A 240 3.11 -1.25 4.78
CA LEU A 240 2.87 -0.68 6.10
C LEU A 240 4.04 -0.96 7.07
N GLN A 241 4.65 -2.15 7.01
CA GLN A 241 5.84 -2.46 7.80
C GLN A 241 7.00 -1.50 7.49
N PHE A 242 7.29 -1.25 6.21
CA PHE A 242 8.33 -0.29 5.81
C PHE A 242 7.97 1.15 6.18
N THR A 243 6.70 1.52 6.08
CA THR A 243 6.23 2.86 6.49
C THR A 243 6.50 3.08 7.98
N ARG A 244 6.12 2.13 8.84
CA ARG A 244 6.41 2.19 10.28
C ARG A 244 7.91 2.21 10.58
N ALA A 245 8.69 1.40 9.86
CA ALA A 245 10.15 1.35 10.02
C ALA A 245 10.82 2.67 9.63
N ARG A 246 10.34 3.34 8.58
CA ARG A 246 10.78 4.67 8.15
C ARG A 246 10.41 5.74 9.17
N ASP A 247 9.19 5.70 9.69
CA ASP A 247 8.69 6.69 10.65
C ASP A 247 9.45 6.60 11.98
N HIS A 248 9.76 5.38 12.44
CA HIS A 248 10.61 5.17 13.61
C HIS A 248 12.02 5.76 13.43
N LYS A 249 12.68 5.49 12.29
CA LYS A 249 14.00 6.06 11.99
C LYS A 249 13.95 7.59 11.87
N SER A 250 12.87 8.13 11.31
CA SER A 250 12.68 9.58 11.20
C SER A 250 12.56 10.24 12.58
N ALA A 251 11.82 9.62 13.51
CA ALA A 251 11.72 10.08 14.89
C ALA A 251 13.07 10.00 15.62
N GLU A 252 13.81 8.90 15.47
CA GLU A 252 15.15 8.73 16.04
C GLU A 252 16.13 9.78 15.49
N LEU A 253 16.11 10.03 14.17
CA LEU A 253 16.94 11.04 13.52
C LEU A 253 16.66 12.45 14.06
N SER A 254 15.38 12.79 14.28
CA SER A 254 15.00 14.07 14.87
C SER A 254 15.54 14.22 16.30
N GLY A 255 15.40 13.19 17.13
CA GLY A 255 15.95 13.16 18.48
C GLY A 255 17.47 13.26 18.51
N LEU A 256 18.15 12.54 17.62
CA LEU A 256 19.61 12.57 17.48
C LEU A 256 20.12 13.96 17.08
N ARG A 257 19.46 14.62 16.11
CA ARG A 257 19.78 16.00 15.70
C ARG A 257 19.59 17.00 16.84
N ALA A 258 18.54 16.85 17.65
CA ALA A 258 18.34 17.68 18.83
C ALA A 258 19.45 17.49 19.87
N HIS A 259 19.90 16.25 20.08
CA HIS A 259 21.02 15.94 20.97
C HIS A 259 22.34 16.52 20.45
N ALA A 260 22.64 16.37 19.15
CA ALA A 260 23.83 16.91 18.52
C ALA A 260 23.92 18.43 18.71
N ARG A 261 22.84 19.17 18.44
CA ARG A 261 22.77 20.62 18.72
C ARG A 261 23.03 20.97 20.18
N SER A 262 22.57 20.13 21.12
CA SER A 262 22.87 20.36 22.53
C SER A 262 24.33 20.14 22.88
N LEU A 263 25.01 19.20 22.24
CA LEU A 263 26.45 18.97 22.43
C LEU A 263 27.26 20.12 21.82
N GLU A 264 26.88 20.59 20.64
CA GLU A 264 27.50 21.75 19.97
C GLU A 264 27.42 23.01 20.85
N ARG A 265 26.26 23.31 21.44
CA ARG A 265 26.13 24.43 22.40
C ARG A 265 27.02 24.28 23.63
N LYS A 266 27.15 23.06 24.17
CA LYS A 266 28.03 22.80 25.32
C LYS A 266 29.50 22.97 24.97
N LEU A 267 29.90 22.51 23.79
CA LEU A 267 31.25 22.67 23.28
C LEU A 267 31.61 24.15 23.12
N PHE A 268 30.71 24.93 22.51
CA PHE A 268 30.87 26.37 22.37
C PHE A 268 31.06 27.06 23.74
N ALA A 269 30.19 26.75 24.71
CA ALA A 269 30.28 27.31 26.06
C ALA A 269 31.57 26.91 26.80
N LEU A 270 32.09 25.70 26.59
CA LEU A 270 33.37 25.26 27.16
C LEU A 270 34.54 26.02 26.54
N ARG A 271 34.59 26.15 25.21
CA ARG A 271 35.63 26.90 24.51
C ARG A 271 35.66 28.37 24.94
N ALA A 272 34.50 29.02 25.07
CA ALA A 272 34.40 30.38 25.57
C ALA A 272 34.97 30.53 27.00
N ARG A 273 34.73 29.56 27.88
CA ARG A 273 35.29 29.54 29.25
C ARG A 273 36.80 29.29 29.26
N GLU A 274 37.28 28.36 28.43
CA GLU A 274 38.72 28.07 28.29
C GLU A 274 39.47 29.32 27.80
N LEU A 275 38.92 30.05 26.83
CA LEU A 275 39.46 31.32 26.35
C LEU A 275 39.49 32.40 27.44
N ALA A 276 38.44 32.52 28.25
CA ALA A 276 38.38 33.46 29.37
C ALA A 276 39.40 33.13 30.48
N ALA A 277 39.61 31.84 30.78
CA ALA A 277 40.53 31.38 31.81
C ALA A 277 42.01 31.48 31.41
N ALA A 278 42.33 31.41 30.12
CA ALA A 278 43.70 31.51 29.59
C ALA A 278 44.32 32.92 29.66
N GLY A 279 43.73 33.88 30.39
CA GLY A 279 44.32 35.20 30.62
C GLY A 279 44.20 36.18 29.45
N ASN A 280 43.49 35.85 28.37
CA ASN A 280 43.14 36.79 27.30
C ASN A 280 41.98 37.72 27.66
N GLY A 281 41.53 37.68 28.93
CA GLY A 281 40.44 38.47 29.49
C GLY A 281 40.77 39.92 29.86
N LEU A 282 41.87 40.50 29.37
CA LEU A 282 41.95 41.96 29.30
C LEU A 282 41.07 42.41 28.13
N ALA A 283 39.76 42.43 28.40
CA ALA A 283 38.78 43.07 27.54
C ALA A 283 39.30 44.47 27.20
N TYR A 284 39.25 44.84 25.92
CA TYR A 284 39.57 46.17 25.48
C TYR A 284 38.74 47.18 26.28
N THR A 285 39.41 47.98 27.12
CA THR A 285 38.78 48.98 28.00
C THR A 285 38.67 50.35 27.36
N GLY A 286 39.12 50.50 26.11
CA GLY A 286 38.91 51.73 25.35
C GLY A 286 37.45 51.88 24.93
N PRO A 287 37.02 53.07 24.50
CA PRO A 287 35.68 53.28 23.99
C PRO A 287 35.46 52.40 22.75
N VAL A 288 34.41 51.58 22.78
CA VAL A 288 33.86 50.93 21.59
C VAL A 288 32.96 51.95 20.92
N GLY A 289 33.32 52.38 19.71
CA GLY A 289 32.54 53.38 18.96
C GLY A 289 31.18 52.83 18.54
N ALA A 290 30.26 53.72 18.13
CA ALA A 290 29.01 53.30 17.50
C ALA A 290 29.27 52.73 16.10
N TYR A 291 28.43 51.80 15.66
CA TYR A 291 28.41 51.38 14.26
C TYR A 291 28.01 52.56 13.37
N SER A 292 28.75 52.75 12.27
CA SER A 292 28.43 53.70 11.21
C SER A 292 28.28 52.95 9.89
N THR A 293 27.23 53.25 9.15
CA THR A 293 27.02 52.76 7.78
C THR A 293 27.91 53.47 6.76
N THR A 294 28.55 54.59 7.16
CA THR A 294 29.52 55.35 6.37
C THR A 294 30.83 55.51 7.16
N PRO A 295 31.62 54.45 7.31
CA PRO A 295 32.88 54.51 8.04
C PRO A 295 33.94 55.35 7.28
N GLU A 296 34.67 56.19 8.03
CA GLU A 296 35.72 57.07 7.50
C GLU A 296 37.13 56.62 7.94
N GLY A 297 38.12 56.82 7.06
CA GLY A 297 39.54 56.54 7.32
C GLY A 297 40.07 55.28 6.63
N ALA A 298 41.35 54.96 6.86
CA ALA A 298 42.06 53.86 6.20
C ALA A 298 41.98 52.51 6.94
N TYR A 299 41.59 52.50 8.21
CA TYR A 299 41.56 51.31 9.07
C TYR A 299 40.27 51.26 9.88
N GLY A 300 39.76 50.04 10.10
CA GLY A 300 38.46 49.81 10.72
C GLY A 300 37.65 48.75 9.98
N PHE A 301 36.33 48.79 10.18
CA PHE A 301 35.38 47.88 9.54
C PHE A 301 34.53 48.63 8.51
N PHE A 302 34.42 48.04 7.33
CA PHE A 302 33.74 48.62 6.17
C PHE A 302 32.70 47.62 5.65
N PRO A 303 31.40 47.91 5.78
CA PRO A 303 30.36 47.03 5.25
C PRO A 303 30.40 47.04 3.72
N ALA A 304 30.42 45.87 3.09
CA ALA A 304 30.36 45.77 1.63
C ALA A 304 28.99 46.24 1.10
N PRO A 305 28.91 46.80 -0.12
CA PRO A 305 27.63 47.18 -0.72
C PRO A 305 26.61 46.04 -0.70
N GLY A 306 25.37 46.32 -0.28
CA GLY A 306 24.29 45.33 -0.23
C GLY A 306 24.25 44.47 1.05
N THR A 307 25.15 44.69 2.01
CA THR A 307 25.11 44.03 3.31
C THR A 307 24.27 44.81 4.33
N ASN A 308 23.75 44.12 5.35
CA ASN A 308 22.97 44.72 6.42
C ASN A 308 23.59 44.34 7.77
N TYR A 309 23.93 45.34 8.59
CA TYR A 309 24.47 45.15 9.95
C TYR A 309 23.58 45.82 11.02
N SER A 310 22.32 46.10 10.70
CA SER A 310 21.37 46.76 11.60
C SER A 310 20.51 45.79 12.42
N VAL A 311 20.63 44.47 12.18
CA VAL A 311 19.72 43.46 12.71
C VAL A 311 20.40 42.68 13.84
N GLY A 312 19.63 42.36 14.90
CA GLY A 312 20.13 41.53 16.00
C GLY A 312 21.29 42.20 16.75
N VAL A 313 22.38 41.47 16.90
CA VAL A 313 23.59 41.93 17.61
C VAL A 313 24.68 42.45 16.66
N GLU A 314 24.44 42.44 15.35
CA GLU A 314 25.38 42.91 14.33
C GLU A 314 25.87 44.36 14.50
N PRO A 315 25.06 45.34 14.95
CA PRO A 315 25.60 46.68 15.21
C PRO A 315 26.73 46.65 16.25
N THR A 316 26.61 45.79 17.26
CA THR A 316 27.64 45.62 18.29
C THR A 316 28.84 44.83 17.74
N LEU A 317 28.59 43.82 16.91
CA LEU A 317 29.62 43.05 16.21
C LEU A 317 30.48 43.96 15.31
N ALA A 318 29.84 44.74 14.45
CA ALA A 318 30.48 45.68 13.52
C ALA A 318 31.25 46.78 14.27
N ALA A 319 30.71 47.29 15.38
CA ALA A 319 31.41 48.24 16.25
C ALA A 319 32.70 47.66 16.85
N ARG A 320 32.67 46.40 17.30
CA ARG A 320 33.84 45.69 17.85
C ARG A 320 34.86 45.37 16.75
N LEU A 321 34.41 44.93 15.57
CA LEU A 321 35.26 44.75 14.39
C LEU A 321 35.92 46.07 13.96
N ASN A 322 35.18 47.18 13.96
CA ASN A 322 35.74 48.50 13.67
C ASN A 322 36.82 48.90 14.69
N THR A 323 36.55 48.65 15.96
CA THR A 323 37.49 48.93 17.05
C THR A 323 38.77 48.08 16.91
N LEU A 324 38.61 46.79 16.61
CA LEU A 324 39.72 45.88 16.34
C LEU A 324 40.53 46.31 15.11
N GLY A 325 39.85 46.63 14.01
CA GLY A 325 40.48 47.08 12.77
C GLY A 325 41.31 48.35 12.98
N ARG A 326 40.79 49.32 13.73
CA ARG A 326 41.55 50.53 14.07
C ARG A 326 42.75 50.23 14.98
N ALA A 327 42.56 49.41 16.01
CA ALA A 327 43.62 49.09 16.97
C ALA A 327 44.79 48.31 16.33
N LEU A 328 44.47 47.44 15.36
CA LEU A 328 45.45 46.58 14.69
C LEU A 328 45.88 47.11 13.31
N HIS A 329 45.41 48.31 12.91
CA HIS A 329 45.64 48.87 11.57
C HIS A 329 45.23 47.91 10.43
N LEU A 330 44.09 47.25 10.59
CA LEU A 330 43.48 46.36 9.60
C LEU A 330 42.35 47.08 8.87
N HIS A 331 42.24 46.82 7.57
CA HIS A 331 41.12 47.21 6.75
C HIS A 331 40.20 46.01 6.55
N LEU A 332 39.17 45.91 7.40
CA LEU A 332 38.27 44.76 7.48
C LEU A 332 37.03 45.02 6.63
N ILE A 333 36.73 44.13 5.69
CA ILE A 333 35.56 44.26 4.81
C ILE A 333 34.52 43.24 5.25
N GLY A 334 33.36 43.70 5.71
CA GLY A 334 32.26 42.80 6.05
C GLY A 334 31.47 42.43 4.80
N ILE A 335 31.73 41.27 4.22
CA ILE A 335 31.08 40.80 2.97
C ILE A 335 29.74 40.12 3.20
N SER A 336 29.44 39.74 4.45
CA SER A 336 28.22 39.06 4.84
C SER A 336 27.81 39.49 6.24
N GLY A 337 26.60 40.03 6.37
CA GLY A 337 25.92 40.34 7.64
C GLY A 337 24.57 39.66 7.65
N TYR A 338 23.51 40.33 8.12
CA TYR A 338 22.19 39.74 8.17
C TYR A 338 21.68 39.43 6.77
N ARG A 339 21.18 38.21 6.61
CA ARG A 339 20.48 37.75 5.41
C ARG A 339 19.13 37.15 5.77
N SER A 340 18.13 37.30 4.91
CA SER A 340 16.83 36.67 5.17
C SER A 340 16.97 35.14 5.19
N PRO A 341 16.13 34.42 5.96
CA PRO A 341 16.07 32.96 5.93
C PRO A 341 15.96 32.37 4.52
N GLN A 342 15.15 33.00 3.67
CA GLN A 342 14.99 32.61 2.28
C GLN A 342 16.28 32.76 1.49
N HIS A 343 16.92 33.94 1.57
CA HIS A 343 18.15 34.20 0.83
C HIS A 343 19.29 33.28 1.29
N SER A 344 19.37 32.97 2.59
CA SER A 344 20.33 31.99 3.10
C SER A 344 20.20 30.64 2.40
N VAL A 345 18.97 30.12 2.27
CA VAL A 345 18.73 28.84 1.59
C VAL A 345 19.10 28.91 0.11
N GLU A 346 18.81 30.03 -0.57
CA GLU A 346 19.12 30.23 -1.99
C GLU A 346 20.63 30.17 -2.28
N VAL A 347 21.46 30.65 -1.35
CA VAL A 347 22.93 30.63 -1.48
C VAL A 347 23.58 29.38 -0.86
N GLY A 348 22.78 28.36 -0.54
CA GLY A 348 23.26 27.07 -0.01
C GLY A 348 23.47 27.03 1.51
N GLY A 349 23.04 28.06 2.23
CA GLY A 349 22.98 28.13 3.69
C GLY A 349 21.71 27.51 4.29
N TYR A 350 21.48 27.76 5.58
CA TYR A 350 20.31 27.25 6.31
C TYR A 350 19.36 28.38 6.70
N ALA A 351 18.06 28.13 6.62
CA ALA A 351 17.02 29.10 6.99
C ALA A 351 17.07 29.59 8.46
N ASN A 352 17.88 28.96 9.32
CA ASN A 352 18.07 29.34 10.72
C ASN A 352 19.54 29.21 11.10
N ASP A 353 20.41 29.86 10.33
CA ASP A 353 21.83 30.02 10.64
C ASP A 353 22.09 31.35 11.39
N PRO A 354 23.30 31.56 11.94
CA PRO A 354 23.63 32.79 12.66
C PRO A 354 23.49 34.10 11.85
N HIS A 355 23.73 34.11 10.53
CA HIS A 355 23.50 35.31 9.71
C HIS A 355 22.00 35.63 9.61
N THR A 356 21.14 34.60 9.55
CA THR A 356 19.68 34.81 9.56
C THR A 356 19.12 35.33 10.88
N ARG A 357 19.96 35.37 11.93
CA ARG A 357 19.61 35.93 13.25
C ARG A 357 20.31 37.26 13.55
N GLY A 358 21.16 37.75 12.64
CA GLY A 358 21.96 38.95 12.87
C GLY A 358 23.00 38.73 13.99
N GLU A 359 23.61 37.55 14.02
CA GLU A 359 24.56 37.13 15.05
C GLU A 359 25.99 36.91 14.51
N ALA A 360 26.21 37.03 13.19
CA ALA A 360 27.48 36.67 12.57
C ALA A 360 27.84 37.58 11.39
N SER A 361 29.14 37.67 11.11
CA SER A 361 29.65 38.35 9.93
C SER A 361 30.81 37.59 9.31
N ASP A 362 30.81 37.51 7.97
CA ASP A 362 32.00 37.09 7.22
C ASP A 362 32.82 38.34 6.92
N THR A 363 34.00 38.42 7.54
CA THR A 363 34.86 39.61 7.51
C THR A 363 36.30 39.25 7.11
N PRO A 364 36.58 39.13 5.80
CA PRO A 364 37.94 38.96 5.30
C PRO A 364 38.92 40.02 5.83
N GLY A 365 40.17 39.59 6.02
CA GLY A 365 41.25 40.37 6.64
C GLY A 365 41.42 40.11 8.14
N VAL A 366 40.51 39.35 8.76
CA VAL A 366 40.57 38.96 10.18
C VAL A 366 41.28 37.62 10.40
N GLU A 367 41.50 36.81 9.36
CA GLU A 367 41.98 35.42 9.42
C GLU A 367 43.35 35.31 10.11
N GLY A 368 44.21 36.31 9.93
CA GLY A 368 45.53 36.39 10.57
C GLY A 368 45.51 36.83 12.03
N VAL A 369 44.37 37.25 12.56
CA VAL A 369 44.23 37.71 13.95
C VAL A 369 44.10 36.49 14.88
N PRO A 370 44.99 36.30 15.86
CA PRO A 370 44.87 35.19 16.80
C PRO A 370 43.53 35.23 17.54
N GLU A 371 42.93 34.06 17.81
CA GLU A 371 41.67 33.96 18.58
C GLU A 371 41.76 34.67 19.93
N ALA A 372 42.93 34.60 20.56
CA ALA A 372 43.30 35.34 21.75
C ALA A 372 43.08 36.86 21.61
N THR A 373 43.45 37.42 20.46
CA THR A 373 43.30 38.84 20.16
C THR A 373 41.85 39.18 19.87
N LEU A 374 41.12 38.34 19.13
CA LEU A 374 39.67 38.53 18.89
C LEU A 374 38.89 38.59 20.20
N ALA A 375 39.17 37.65 21.12
CA ALA A 375 38.50 37.57 22.41
C ALA A 375 38.67 38.87 23.23
N ARG A 376 39.81 39.56 23.11
CA ARG A 376 40.04 40.86 23.78
C ARG A 376 39.08 41.94 23.31
N PHE A 377 38.63 41.90 22.05
CA PHE A 377 37.61 42.81 21.52
C PHE A 377 36.20 42.23 21.66
N GLY A 378 36.03 41.11 22.38
CA GLY A 378 34.76 40.42 22.57
C GLY A 378 34.21 39.82 21.27
N LEU A 379 35.12 39.33 20.43
CA LEU A 379 34.85 38.65 19.17
C LEU A 379 35.35 37.21 19.24
N THR A 380 34.75 36.30 18.49
CA THR A 380 35.20 34.91 18.40
C THR A 380 34.93 34.29 17.04
N ARG A 381 35.71 33.26 16.70
CA ARG A 381 35.41 32.31 15.63
C ARG A 381 34.67 31.10 16.21
N PRO A 382 33.36 30.96 15.98
CA PRO A 382 32.58 29.85 16.50
C PRO A 382 32.97 28.50 15.89
N PHE A 383 33.57 28.51 14.68
CA PHE A 383 33.94 27.33 13.93
C PHE A 383 35.46 27.23 13.74
N PRO A 384 36.07 26.05 13.92
CA PRO A 384 37.50 25.86 13.67
C PRO A 384 37.78 25.57 12.19
N GLY A 385 38.94 26.01 11.69
CA GLY A 385 39.43 25.69 10.35
C GLY A 385 39.64 26.92 9.46
N ALA A 386 40.50 26.79 8.44
CA ALA A 386 40.87 27.91 7.57
C ALA A 386 39.72 28.44 6.72
N ALA A 387 38.73 27.60 6.41
CA ALA A 387 37.57 27.96 5.59
C ALA A 387 36.52 28.81 6.34
N GLU A 388 36.61 28.89 7.67
CA GLU A 388 35.70 29.65 8.55
C GLU A 388 36.46 30.75 9.31
N ALA A 389 37.67 31.07 8.85
CA ALA A 389 38.59 31.96 9.56
C ALA A 389 38.14 33.43 9.54
N ASP A 390 37.26 33.79 8.61
CA ASP A 390 36.61 35.09 8.46
C ASP A 390 35.21 35.16 9.07
N HIS A 391 34.64 34.03 9.52
CA HIS A 391 33.34 33.99 10.19
C HIS A 391 33.47 34.42 11.66
N ILE A 392 32.96 35.60 11.99
CA ILE A 392 33.09 36.22 13.32
C ILE A 392 31.73 36.39 13.99
N GLN A 393 31.68 36.09 15.28
CA GLN A 393 30.54 36.35 16.15
C GLN A 393 30.98 37.12 17.39
N LEU A 394 30.01 37.62 18.16
CA LEU A 394 30.28 38.10 19.51
C LEU A 394 30.62 36.91 20.42
N LEU A 395 31.62 37.10 21.27
CA LEU A 395 32.02 36.14 22.30
C LEU A 395 30.94 35.96 23.37
#